data_AF-A0A959C3B8-F1
#
_entry.id   AF-A0A959C3B8-F1
#
_cell.length_a   1.000
_cell.length_b   1.000
_cell.length_c   1.000
_cell.angle_alpha   90.00
_cell.angle_beta   90.00
_cell.angle_gamma   90.00
#
_symmetry.space_group_name_H-M   'P 1'
#
loop_
_entity.id
_entity.type
_entity.pdbx_description
1 polymer ?
#
loop_
_entity_poly.entity_id
_entity_poly.type
_entity_poly.pdbx_seq_one_letter_code
_entity_poly.pdbx_strand_id
1 'polypeptide(L)'
;MKKQFFFILALFLALSAHTQSCLPDGIIFTTQAEVDNFPANYPGCTEIAGDVEFFGADIHDLSGLSGLTSIGGFLRIYDIPSVANLEGLNNLVSVGGSLYLNFNNALSDISALSNLQTVGGDLELGGDPALASLSGLDNLVTVGGWLSLDDTQLSNLNGLGQLSSVGG
;
A
#
# COMPACT_ATOMS: atom_id res chain seq x y z
N MET A 1 15.91 -8.82 -64.17
CA MET A 1 16.39 -7.69 -63.35
C MET A 1 15.54 -7.63 -62.07
N LYS A 2 16.20 -7.68 -60.90
CA LYS A 2 15.77 -7.22 -59.55
C LYS A 2 14.45 -7.80 -58.98
N LYS A 3 14.47 -8.90 -58.21
CA LYS A 3 14.66 -8.96 -56.74
C LYS A 3 13.91 -7.85 -55.97
N GLN A 4 12.77 -8.19 -55.37
CA GLN A 4 12.32 -7.62 -54.09
C GLN A 4 11.56 -8.71 -53.33
N PHE A 5 12.18 -9.22 -52.28
CA PHE A 5 11.68 -10.24 -51.37
C PHE A 5 11.12 -9.47 -50.16
N PHE A 6 9.80 -9.38 -50.01
CA PHE A 6 9.20 -8.75 -48.83
C PHE A 6 9.21 -9.74 -47.67
N PHE A 7 10.28 -9.72 -46.87
CA PHE A 7 10.28 -10.28 -45.53
C PHE A 7 9.48 -9.35 -44.62
N ILE A 8 8.21 -9.66 -44.38
CA ILE A 8 7.51 -9.11 -43.22
C ILE A 8 7.96 -9.97 -42.03
N LEU A 9 9.06 -9.56 -41.40
CA LEU A 9 9.43 -10.03 -40.08
C LEU A 9 8.43 -9.36 -39.11
N ALA A 10 7.36 -10.06 -38.77
CA ALA A 10 6.54 -9.68 -37.64
C ALA A 10 7.43 -9.81 -36.40
N LEU A 11 8.02 -8.69 -35.99
CA LEU A 11 8.68 -8.55 -34.71
C LEU A 11 7.58 -8.71 -33.65
N PHE A 12 7.41 -9.93 -33.17
CA PHE A 12 6.76 -10.15 -31.88
C PHE A 12 7.61 -9.36 -30.87
N LEU A 13 7.22 -8.13 -30.57
CA LEU A 13 7.50 -7.58 -29.26
C LEU A 13 6.74 -8.49 -28.31
N ALA A 14 7.43 -9.50 -27.79
CA ALA A 14 7.16 -9.90 -26.43
C ALA A 14 7.28 -8.58 -25.65
N LEU A 15 6.15 -8.01 -25.23
CA LEU A 15 6.14 -7.24 -24.01
C LEU A 15 6.59 -8.25 -22.96
N SER A 16 7.89 -8.33 -22.78
CA SER A 16 8.48 -8.68 -21.51
C SER A 16 7.83 -7.73 -20.52
N ALA A 17 6.77 -8.21 -19.86
CA ALA A 17 6.34 -7.72 -18.57
C ALA A 17 7.58 -7.84 -17.70
N HIS A 18 8.39 -6.79 -17.70
CA HIS A 18 9.51 -6.72 -16.80
C HIS A 18 8.85 -6.61 -15.44
N THR A 19 8.91 -7.69 -14.66
CA THR A 19 8.75 -7.67 -13.20
C THR A 19 9.94 -6.92 -12.60
N GLN A 20 10.28 -5.76 -13.15
CA GLN A 20 11.23 -4.86 -12.55
C GLN A 20 10.45 -4.21 -11.43
N SER A 21 10.68 -4.67 -10.21
CA SER A 21 10.16 -4.06 -9.00
C SER A 21 10.34 -2.55 -9.11
N CYS A 22 9.26 -1.79 -9.03
CA CYS A 22 9.34 -0.35 -9.22
C CYS A 22 9.90 0.26 -7.92
N LEU A 23 10.66 1.35 -8.03
CA LEU A 23 11.11 2.12 -6.87
C LEU A 23 11.85 1.28 -5.80
N PRO A 24 13.04 0.72 -6.11
CA PRO A 24 13.80 -0.10 -5.16
C PRO A 24 14.27 0.69 -3.93
N ASP A 25 14.46 1.99 -4.08
CA ASP A 25 14.81 2.90 -2.99
C ASP A 25 13.56 3.47 -2.27
N GLY A 26 12.36 3.06 -2.69
CA GLY A 26 11.10 3.56 -2.14
C GLY A 26 10.62 4.88 -2.72
N ILE A 27 9.61 5.46 -2.09
CA ILE A 27 9.01 6.75 -2.45
C ILE A 27 8.47 7.45 -1.21
N ILE A 28 8.60 8.78 -1.20
CA ILE A 28 8.03 9.65 -0.18
C ILE A 28 7.03 10.58 -0.87
N PHE A 29 5.79 10.58 -0.38
CA PHE A 29 4.74 11.50 -0.81
C PHE A 29 4.64 12.67 0.17
N THR A 30 4.84 13.87 -0.35
CA THR A 30 4.80 15.13 0.40
C THR A 30 3.66 16.05 -0.02
N THR A 31 3.00 15.75 -1.13
CA THR A 31 1.86 16.51 -1.68
C THR A 31 0.82 15.59 -2.29
N GLN A 32 -0.44 16.04 -2.34
CA GLN A 32 -1.51 15.29 -3.03
C GLN A 32 -1.18 15.07 -4.52
N ALA A 33 -0.57 16.05 -5.19
CA ALA A 33 -0.24 15.95 -6.60
C ALA A 33 0.74 14.81 -6.91
N GLU A 34 1.63 14.46 -5.98
CA GLU A 34 2.55 13.31 -6.18
C GLU A 34 1.79 11.99 -6.17
N VAL A 35 0.78 11.86 -5.30
CA VAL A 35 -0.11 10.69 -5.25
C VAL A 35 -0.93 10.60 -6.54
N ASP A 36 -1.56 11.70 -6.95
CA ASP A 36 -2.39 11.76 -8.16
C ASP A 36 -1.60 11.42 -9.44
N ASN A 37 -0.33 11.85 -9.49
CA ASN A 37 0.54 11.61 -10.64
C ASN A 37 1.29 10.28 -10.58
N PHE A 38 1.22 9.52 -9.49
CA PHE A 38 1.85 8.21 -9.37
C PHE A 38 1.60 7.29 -10.58
N PRO A 39 0.36 7.07 -11.06
CA PRO A 39 0.11 6.17 -12.19
C PRO A 39 0.67 6.70 -13.52
N ALA A 40 0.84 8.01 -13.65
CA ALA A 40 1.45 8.63 -14.84
C ALA A 40 2.98 8.56 -14.79
N ASN A 41 3.57 8.73 -13.61
CA ASN A 41 5.02 8.71 -13.39
C ASN A 41 5.59 7.28 -13.37
N TYR A 42 4.80 6.32 -12.88
CA TYR A 42 5.20 4.91 -12.73
C TYR A 42 4.17 3.99 -13.39
N PRO A 43 3.98 4.08 -14.71
CA PRO A 43 2.94 3.35 -15.41
C PRO A 43 3.14 1.84 -15.29
N GLY A 44 2.10 1.15 -14.80
CA GLY A 44 2.12 -0.30 -14.61
C GLY A 44 2.90 -0.76 -13.38
N CYS A 45 3.36 0.15 -12.50
CA CYS A 45 3.88 -0.27 -11.20
C CYS A 45 2.73 -0.81 -10.33
N THR A 46 2.79 -2.11 -10.04
CA THR A 46 1.93 -2.79 -9.06
C THR A 46 2.67 -3.16 -7.79
N GLU A 47 4.01 -3.02 -7.77
CA GLU A 47 4.86 -3.38 -6.64
C GLU A 47 5.96 -2.33 -6.47
N ILE A 48 5.99 -1.71 -5.29
CA ILE A 48 7.08 -0.83 -4.85
C ILE A 48 8.07 -1.70 -4.06
N ALA A 49 9.32 -1.84 -4.50
CA ALA A 49 10.30 -2.69 -3.81
C ALA A 49 10.79 -2.09 -2.49
N GLY A 50 10.94 -0.77 -2.43
CA GLY A 50 11.39 -0.07 -1.22
C GLY A 50 10.25 0.36 -0.31
N ASP A 51 10.56 1.34 0.53
CA ASP A 51 9.65 1.90 1.52
C ASP A 51 8.65 2.90 0.89
N VAL A 52 7.48 3.05 1.49
CA VAL A 52 6.48 4.04 1.11
C VAL A 52 6.15 4.89 2.32
N GLU A 53 6.41 6.18 2.24
CA GLU A 53 6.16 7.13 3.33
C GLU A 53 5.28 8.30 2.89
N PHE A 54 4.40 8.74 3.78
CA PHE A 54 3.58 9.94 3.60
C PHE A 54 3.91 10.96 4.68
N PHE A 55 4.19 12.20 4.28
CA PHE A 55 4.42 13.34 5.17
C PHE A 55 3.61 14.60 4.78
N GLY A 56 2.87 14.55 3.67
CA GLY A 56 2.10 15.70 3.18
C GLY A 56 0.79 15.90 3.96
N ALA A 57 0.70 16.94 4.80
CA ALA A 57 -0.51 17.21 5.59
C ALA A 57 -1.77 17.52 4.76
N ASP A 58 -1.59 17.86 3.48
CA ASP A 58 -2.65 18.11 2.49
C ASP A 58 -3.10 16.83 1.75
N ILE A 59 -2.43 15.69 1.97
CA ILE A 59 -2.83 14.41 1.37
C ILE A 59 -4.14 13.94 2.01
N HIS A 60 -5.13 13.65 1.18
CA HIS A 60 -6.48 13.27 1.59
C HIS A 60 -7.09 12.19 0.70
N ASP A 61 -6.45 11.86 -0.42
CA ASP A 61 -6.87 10.81 -1.35
C ASP A 61 -5.66 9.95 -1.74
N LEU A 62 -5.79 8.63 -1.62
CA LEU A 62 -4.76 7.67 -2.03
C LEU A 62 -5.10 6.95 -3.34
N SER A 63 -6.18 7.35 -4.03
CA SER A 63 -6.73 6.65 -5.20
C SER A 63 -5.73 6.44 -6.35
N GLY A 64 -4.74 7.33 -6.48
CA GLY A 64 -3.62 7.20 -7.42
C GLY A 64 -2.78 5.92 -7.22
N LEU A 65 -2.88 5.28 -6.05
CA LEU A 65 -2.15 4.06 -5.69
C LEU A 65 -2.96 2.77 -5.91
N SER A 66 -4.17 2.85 -6.47
CA SER A 66 -5.09 1.72 -6.68
C SER A 66 -4.53 0.55 -7.48
N GLY A 67 -3.42 0.73 -8.21
CA GLY A 67 -2.72 -0.35 -8.91
C GLY A 67 -1.79 -1.18 -8.03
N LEU A 68 -1.45 -0.73 -6.83
CA LEU A 68 -0.48 -1.41 -5.95
C LEU A 68 -1.07 -2.66 -5.31
N THR A 69 -0.31 -3.75 -5.41
CA THR A 69 -0.58 -5.04 -4.79
C THR A 69 0.41 -5.40 -3.70
N SER A 70 1.61 -4.83 -3.72
CA SER A 70 2.63 -5.09 -2.70
C SER A 70 3.57 -3.91 -2.49
N ILE A 71 4.06 -3.80 -1.26
CA ILE A 71 5.17 -2.93 -0.86
C ILE A 71 6.24 -3.84 -0.24
N GLY A 72 7.45 -3.83 -0.78
CA GLY A 72 8.56 -4.67 -0.32
C GLY A 72 9.18 -4.16 0.99
N GLY A 73 9.22 -2.85 1.16
CA GLY A 73 9.65 -2.17 2.39
C GLY A 73 8.51 -1.97 3.39
N PHE A 74 8.65 -0.96 4.25
CA PHE A 74 7.58 -0.54 5.16
C PHE A 74 6.61 0.44 4.48
N LEU A 75 5.37 0.49 4.98
CA LEU A 75 4.38 1.51 4.65
C LEU A 75 4.13 2.36 5.88
N ARG A 76 4.40 3.67 5.80
CA ARG A 76 4.13 4.63 6.88
C ARG A 76 3.19 5.74 6.41
N ILE A 77 2.03 5.83 7.05
CA ILE A 77 1.10 6.96 6.95
C ILE A 77 1.08 7.63 8.33
N TYR A 78 1.77 8.76 8.43
CA TYR A 78 2.05 9.41 9.71
C TYR A 78 1.67 10.89 9.66
N ASP A 79 0.88 11.34 10.65
CA ASP A 79 0.51 12.75 10.82
C ASP A 79 -0.10 13.38 9.54
N ILE A 80 -1.04 12.65 8.92
CA ILE A 80 -1.81 13.11 7.76
C ILE A 80 -3.23 13.45 8.25
N PRO A 81 -3.47 14.64 8.82
CA PRO A 81 -4.73 14.95 9.50
C PRO A 81 -5.95 14.98 8.56
N SER A 82 -5.73 15.04 7.23
CA SER A 82 -6.79 15.11 6.23
C SER A 82 -7.19 13.73 5.66
N VAL A 83 -6.43 12.67 5.94
CA VAL A 83 -6.74 11.32 5.43
C VAL A 83 -7.81 10.66 6.30
N ALA A 84 -9.01 10.49 5.73
CA ALA A 84 -10.14 9.91 6.47
C ALA A 84 -10.28 8.40 6.27
N ASN A 85 -9.75 7.89 5.15
CA ASN A 85 -9.76 6.50 4.77
C ASN A 85 -8.54 6.17 3.89
N LEU A 86 -8.33 4.89 3.60
CA LEU A 86 -7.21 4.40 2.80
C LEU A 86 -7.61 3.97 1.38
N GLU A 87 -8.72 4.49 0.85
CA GLU A 87 -9.16 4.18 -0.51
C GLU A 87 -8.05 4.48 -1.53
N GLY A 88 -7.76 3.50 -2.38
CA GLY A 88 -6.55 3.44 -3.19
C GLY A 88 -5.59 2.33 -2.76
N LEU A 89 -5.71 1.78 -1.54
CA LEU A 89 -4.94 0.59 -1.12
C LEU A 89 -5.73 -0.71 -1.20
N ASN A 90 -6.90 -0.69 -1.86
CA ASN A 90 -7.86 -1.80 -1.98
C ASN A 90 -7.26 -3.09 -2.52
N ASN A 91 -6.19 -3.02 -3.31
CA ASN A 91 -5.53 -4.17 -3.91
C ASN A 91 -4.27 -4.62 -3.17
N LEU A 92 -3.87 -3.93 -2.10
CA LEU A 92 -2.66 -4.24 -1.35
C LEU A 92 -2.82 -5.58 -0.62
N VAL A 93 -1.98 -6.55 -0.97
CA VAL A 93 -1.98 -7.90 -0.40
C VAL A 93 -0.88 -8.07 0.66
N SER A 94 0.25 -7.39 0.50
CA SER A 94 1.39 -7.56 1.41
C SER A 94 2.20 -6.29 1.61
N VAL A 95 2.65 -6.09 2.85
CA VAL A 95 3.75 -5.19 3.21
C VAL A 95 4.91 -6.04 3.73
N GLY A 96 6.06 -5.99 3.06
CA GLY A 96 7.22 -6.83 3.40
C GLY A 96 7.92 -6.38 4.67
N GLY A 97 7.89 -5.08 4.96
CA GLY A 97 8.29 -4.49 6.23
C GLY A 97 7.11 -4.26 7.17
N SER A 98 7.19 -3.19 7.96
CA SER A 98 6.15 -2.80 8.92
C SER A 98 5.05 -1.96 8.26
N LEU A 99 3.86 -1.99 8.84
CA LEU A 99 2.75 -1.10 8.51
C LEU A 99 2.50 -0.17 9.71
N TYR A 100 2.77 1.12 9.52
CA TYR A 100 2.58 2.16 10.53
C TYR A 100 1.45 3.10 10.07
N LEU A 101 0.32 3.07 10.78
CA LEU A 101 -0.73 4.07 10.68
C LEU A 101 -0.76 4.80 12.02
N ASN A 102 -0.26 6.04 12.05
CA ASN A 102 -0.15 6.79 13.28
C ASN A 102 -0.51 8.27 13.16
N PHE A 103 -1.11 8.81 14.22
CA PHE A 103 -1.41 10.24 14.36
C PHE A 103 -2.26 10.82 13.21
N ASN A 104 -3.07 10.00 12.54
CA ASN A 104 -3.98 10.40 11.48
C ASN A 104 -5.36 10.69 12.10
N ASN A 105 -5.51 11.87 12.69
CA ASN A 105 -6.68 12.23 13.50
C ASN A 105 -8.06 12.04 12.81
N ALA A 106 -8.13 12.12 11.49
CA ALA A 106 -9.36 11.91 10.72
C ALA A 106 -9.57 10.46 10.26
N LEU A 107 -8.55 9.60 10.35
CA LEU A 107 -8.59 8.23 9.85
C LEU A 107 -9.59 7.42 10.67
N SER A 108 -10.69 7.04 10.03
CA SER A 108 -11.79 6.31 10.66
C SER A 108 -12.10 4.99 9.97
N ASP A 109 -11.58 4.80 8.75
CA ASP A 109 -11.90 3.67 7.91
C ASP A 109 -10.64 3.10 7.24
N ILE A 110 -10.29 1.86 7.60
CA ILE A 110 -9.19 1.10 6.98
C ILE A 110 -9.71 -0.06 6.12
N SER A 111 -10.99 -0.06 5.72
CA SER A 111 -11.62 -1.15 4.95
C SER A 111 -10.97 -1.39 3.59
N ALA A 112 -10.29 -0.38 3.03
CA ALA A 112 -9.46 -0.53 1.85
C ALA A 112 -8.30 -1.53 2.07
N LEU A 113 -7.91 -1.87 3.29
CA LEU A 113 -6.93 -2.92 3.53
C LEU A 113 -7.50 -4.34 3.44
N SER A 114 -8.77 -4.52 3.02
CA SER A 114 -9.47 -5.82 3.02
C SER A 114 -8.76 -6.96 2.29
N ASN A 115 -7.80 -6.71 1.41
CA ASN A 115 -7.00 -7.75 0.75
C ASN A 115 -5.63 -8.03 1.42
N LEU A 116 -5.25 -7.25 2.44
CA LEU A 116 -3.96 -7.37 3.13
C LEU A 116 -3.93 -8.69 3.91
N GLN A 117 -2.95 -9.53 3.59
CA GLN A 117 -2.77 -10.85 4.20
C GLN A 117 -1.55 -10.92 5.10
N THR A 118 -0.50 -10.15 4.80
CA THR A 118 0.78 -10.26 5.50
C THR A 118 1.41 -8.88 5.74
N VAL A 119 1.84 -8.67 6.98
CA VAL A 119 2.80 -7.62 7.36
C VAL A 119 4.06 -8.32 7.85
N GLY A 120 5.19 -8.12 7.18
CA GLY A 120 6.42 -8.84 7.51
C GLY A 120 7.13 -8.32 8.76
N GLY A 121 6.91 -7.05 9.11
CA GLY A 121 7.39 -6.41 10.32
C GLY A 121 6.27 -6.17 11.34
N ASP A 122 6.31 -5.01 11.99
CA ASP A 122 5.31 -4.60 12.97
C ASP A 122 4.03 -4.09 12.28
N LEU A 123 2.88 -4.33 12.90
CA LEU A 123 1.64 -3.63 12.60
C LEU A 123 1.32 -2.70 13.76
N GLU A 124 1.37 -1.40 13.51
CA GLU A 124 1.06 -0.37 14.49
C GLU A 124 -0.10 0.49 14.00
N LEU A 125 -1.16 0.53 14.81
CA LEU A 125 -2.28 1.46 14.66
C LEU A 125 -2.33 2.28 15.94
N GLY A 126 -2.03 3.58 15.87
CA GLY A 126 -2.20 4.38 17.07
C GLY A 126 -2.01 5.88 17.00
N GLY A 127 -2.64 6.57 17.95
CA GLY A 127 -2.86 8.02 17.85
C GLY A 127 -3.91 8.37 16.79
N ASP A 128 -4.80 7.44 16.46
CA ASP A 128 -5.88 7.59 15.47
C ASP A 128 -7.25 7.60 16.19
N PRO A 129 -7.62 8.69 16.88
CA PRO A 129 -8.80 8.74 17.75
C PRO A 129 -10.14 8.63 17.01
N ALA A 130 -10.16 8.64 15.67
CA ALA A 130 -11.37 8.40 14.89
C ALA A 130 -11.53 6.90 14.51
N LEU A 131 -10.48 6.09 14.65
CA LEU A 131 -10.49 4.68 14.26
C LEU A 131 -11.22 3.83 15.30
N ALA A 132 -12.42 3.37 14.95
CA ALA A 132 -13.32 2.64 15.84
C ALA A 132 -13.54 1.16 15.45
N SER A 133 -13.00 0.74 14.31
CA SER A 133 -13.10 -0.64 13.81
C SER A 133 -11.80 -1.07 13.13
N LEU A 134 -11.50 -2.38 13.18
CA LEU A 134 -10.45 -3.02 12.37
C LEU A 134 -11.01 -3.70 11.10
N SER A 135 -12.26 -3.42 10.75
CA SER A 135 -12.86 -3.84 9.47
C SER A 135 -11.97 -3.39 8.31
N GLY A 136 -11.51 -4.34 7.51
CA GLY A 136 -10.40 -4.16 6.57
C GLY A 136 -9.20 -5.04 6.88
N LEU A 137 -9.01 -5.50 8.11
CA LEU A 137 -7.96 -6.47 8.43
C LEU A 137 -8.47 -7.92 8.43
N ASP A 138 -9.70 -8.15 7.96
CA ASP A 138 -10.41 -9.44 8.03
C ASP A 138 -9.65 -10.61 7.35
N ASN A 139 -8.75 -10.30 6.42
CA ASN A 139 -7.91 -11.27 5.72
C ASN A 139 -6.45 -11.29 6.18
N LEU A 140 -6.08 -10.48 7.18
CA LEU A 140 -4.72 -10.46 7.72
C LEU A 140 -4.42 -11.77 8.46
N VAL A 141 -3.42 -12.51 7.98
CA VAL A 141 -3.06 -13.84 8.48
C VAL A 141 -1.83 -13.78 9.38
N THR A 142 -0.84 -12.94 9.05
CA THR A 142 0.43 -12.88 9.79
C THR A 142 0.95 -11.46 9.98
N VAL A 143 1.45 -11.18 11.18
CA VAL A 143 2.32 -10.04 11.51
C VAL A 143 3.66 -10.61 11.98
N GLY A 144 4.75 -10.28 11.30
CA GLY A 144 6.06 -10.87 11.60
C GLY A 144 6.72 -10.32 12.86
N GLY A 145 6.38 -9.07 13.24
CA GLY A 145 6.82 -8.40 14.46
C GLY A 145 5.70 -8.28 15.48
N TRP A 146 5.62 -7.11 16.12
CA TRP A 146 4.61 -6.78 17.12
C TRP A 146 3.30 -6.31 16.47
N LEU A 147 2.18 -6.63 17.09
CA LEU A 147 0.89 -5.97 16.85
C LEU A 147 0.65 -4.97 17.98
N SER A 148 0.62 -3.68 17.66
CA SER A 148 0.37 -2.60 18.62
C SER A 148 -0.89 -1.82 18.22
N LEU A 149 -1.81 -1.68 19.17
CA LEU A 149 -3.06 -0.94 19.03
C LEU A 149 -3.15 0.01 20.24
N ASP A 150 -2.95 1.30 20.03
CA ASP A 150 -2.89 2.29 21.12
C ASP A 150 -3.58 3.60 20.72
N ASP A 151 -4.16 4.32 21.68
CA ASP A 151 -4.83 5.60 21.42
C ASP A 151 -5.81 5.58 20.22
N THR A 152 -6.67 4.56 20.17
CA THR A 152 -7.78 4.40 19.20
C THR A 152 -9.13 4.33 19.92
N GLN A 153 -10.24 4.37 19.17
CA GLN A 153 -11.60 4.19 19.69
C GLN A 153 -12.12 2.75 19.55
N LEU A 154 -11.22 1.78 19.35
CA LEU A 154 -11.57 0.37 19.18
C LEU A 154 -12.31 -0.16 20.41
N SER A 155 -13.50 -0.73 20.19
CA SER A 155 -14.31 -1.36 21.24
C SER A 155 -14.10 -2.88 21.34
N ASN A 156 -13.53 -3.47 20.29
CA ASN A 156 -13.26 -4.90 20.15
C ASN A 156 -12.22 -5.10 19.04
N LEU A 157 -11.78 -6.34 18.83
CA LEU A 157 -10.77 -6.73 17.84
C LEU A 157 -11.38 -7.44 16.63
N ASN A 158 -12.67 -7.24 16.35
CA ASN A 158 -13.29 -7.76 15.13
C ASN A 158 -12.60 -7.13 13.92
N GLY A 159 -12.26 -7.95 12.94
CA GLY A 159 -11.31 -7.61 11.90
C GLY A 159 -10.06 -8.48 11.98
N LEU A 160 -9.63 -8.92 13.17
CA LEU A 160 -8.43 -9.79 13.31
C LEU A 160 -8.76 -11.29 13.34
N GLY A 161 -9.91 -11.70 12.81
CA GLY A 161 -10.42 -13.07 12.94
C GLY A 161 -9.59 -14.15 12.24
N GLN A 162 -8.80 -13.77 11.22
CA GLN A 162 -7.90 -14.68 10.48
C GLN A 162 -6.45 -14.61 10.97
N LEU A 163 -6.13 -13.70 11.91
CA LEU A 163 -4.76 -13.51 12.39
C LEU A 163 -4.30 -14.76 13.14
N SER A 164 -3.31 -15.44 12.57
CA SER A 164 -2.82 -16.73 13.04
C SER A 164 -1.46 -16.65 13.74
N SER A 165 -0.70 -15.57 13.51
CA SER A 165 0.64 -15.38 14.06
C SER A 165 0.99 -13.90 14.23
N VAL A 166 1.57 -13.60 15.39
CA VAL A 166 2.31 -12.37 15.73
C VAL A 166 3.68 -12.85 16.22
N GLY A 167 4.77 -12.32 15.64
CA GLY A 167 6.12 -12.85 15.88
C GLY A 167 6.90 -12.21 17.03
N GLY A 168 6.50 -11.01 17.47
CA GLY A 168 7.09 -10.28 18.60
C GLY A 168 6.82 -10.90 19.96
#